data_AF-A0A811UU26-F1
#
_entry.id   AF-A0A811UU26-F1
#
_cell.length_a   1.000
_cell.length_b   1.000
_cell.length_c   1.000
_cell.angle_alpha   90.00
_cell.angle_beta   90.00
_cell.angle_gamma   90.00
#
_symmetry.space_group_name_H-M   'P 1'
#
loop_
_entity.id
_entity.type
_entity.pdbx_description
1 polymer ?
#
loop_
_entity_poly.entity_id
_entity_poly.type
_entity_poly.pdbx_seq_one_letter_code
_entity_poly.pdbx_strand_id
1 'polypeptide(L)' 'MENCGHPRGYVHVNKITTLQPFEDCLKLQELYLRKNNIQDINEIAYLQNLPVLKYLWLEENPCCDRVGP' A
#
# COMPACT_ATOMS: atom_id res chain seq x y z
N MET A 1 -1.46 20.62 -34.71
CA MET A 1 -2.42 20.82 -33.61
C MET A 1 -2.68 19.46 -33.01
N GLU A 2 -1.98 19.22 -31.91
CA GLU A 2 -2.18 18.25 -30.83
C GLU A 2 -2.82 16.90 -31.17
N ASN A 3 -1.96 15.87 -31.21
CA ASN A 3 -2.32 14.47 -31.20
C ASN A 3 -3.26 14.18 -30.01
N CYS A 4 -4.54 13.90 -30.29
CA CYS A 4 -5.46 13.31 -29.34
C CYS A 4 -5.13 11.82 -29.13
N GLY A 5 -3.95 11.55 -28.58
CA GLY A 5 -3.62 10.26 -28.00
C GLY A 5 -4.42 10.11 -26.72
N HIS A 6 -5.57 9.44 -26.78
CA HIS A 6 -6.28 8.98 -25.59
C HIS A 6 -5.45 7.84 -24.96
N PRO A 7 -4.81 8.01 -23.78
CA PRO A 7 -4.42 6.86 -23.00
C PRO A 7 -5.67 6.47 -22.22
N ARG A 8 -6.45 5.55 -22.78
CA ARG A 8 -7.36 4.72 -21.98
C ARG A 8 -6.52 4.05 -20.89
N GLY A 9 -6.68 4.49 -19.65
CA GLY A 9 -5.83 3.99 -18.57
C GLY A 9 -6.28 4.43 -17.19
N TYR A 10 -7.57 4.37 -16.88
CA TYR A 10 -8.00 4.36 -15.48
C TYR A 10 -7.73 2.96 -14.91
N VAL A 11 -6.45 2.65 -14.69
CA VAL A 11 -6.11 1.48 -13.88
C VAL A 11 -6.49 1.87 -12.46
N HIS A 12 -7.58 1.29 -11.97
CA HIS A 12 -7.98 1.37 -10.56
C HIS A 12 -6.97 0.60 -9.71
N VAL A 13 -5.74 1.10 -9.64
CA VAL A 13 -4.82 0.73 -8.57
C VAL A 13 -5.32 1.47 -7.34
N ASN A 14 -5.63 0.74 -6.27
CA ASN A 14 -5.83 1.38 -4.97
C ASN A 14 -4.50 2.08 -4.66
N LYS A 15 -4.49 3.41 -4.71
CA LYS A 15 -3.27 4.22 -4.70
C LYS A 15 -2.75 4.43 -3.28
N ILE A 16 -2.92 3.44 -2.39
CA ILE A 16 -2.35 3.57 -1.05
C ILE A 16 -0.85 3.48 -1.21
N THR A 17 -0.18 4.60 -0.95
CA THR A 17 1.28 4.73 -1.00
C THR A 17 1.88 4.80 0.39
N THR A 18 1.06 5.06 1.42
CA THR A 18 1.49 5.24 2.80
C THR A 18 0.56 4.56 3.79
N LEU A 19 1.12 4.11 4.91
CA LEU A 19 0.39 3.50 6.02
C LEU A 19 0.14 4.47 7.18
N GLN A 20 0.63 5.71 7.08
CA GLN A 20 0.45 6.75 8.09
C GLN A 20 -1.01 6.90 8.58
N PRO A 21 -2.05 6.91 7.72
CA PRO A 21 -3.43 7.07 8.18
C PRO A 21 -3.93 5.95 9.11
N PHE A 22 -3.24 4.80 9.12
CA PHE A 22 -3.59 3.66 9.95
C PHE A 22 -2.89 3.68 11.32
N GLU A 23 -1.97 4.63 11.58
CA GLU A 23 -1.23 4.69 12.85
C GLU A 23 -2.14 4.84 14.08
N ASP A 24 -3.23 5.60 13.92
CA ASP A 24 -4.22 5.86 14.97
C ASP A 24 -5.33 4.79 15.04
N CYS A 25 -5.27 3.78 14.17
CA CYS A 25 -6.31 2.75 14.09
C CYS A 25 -6.09 1.66 15.16
N LEU A 26 -6.11 2.04 16.45
CA LEU A 26 -5.80 1.17 17.59
C LEU A 26 -6.65 -0.11 17.71
N LYS A 27 -7.78 -0.18 16.99
CA LYS A 27 -8.67 -1.35 16.95
C LYS A 27 -8.49 -2.22 15.70
N LEU A 28 -7.54 -1.88 14.83
CA LEU A 28 -7.27 -2.58 13.59
C LEU A 28 -6.63 -3.95 13.87
N GLN A 29 -7.35 -5.02 13.54
CA GLN A 29 -6.86 -6.39 13.73
C GLN A 29 -6.30 -7.00 12.44
N GLU A 30 -6.85 -6.59 11.30
CA GLU A 30 -6.53 -7.14 10.00
C GLU A 30 -6.45 -5.99 8.99
N LEU A 31 -5.36 -5.94 8.23
CA LEU A 31 -5.14 -4.92 7.21
C LEU A 31 -4.77 -5.58 5.88
N TYR A 32 -5.67 -5.46 4.91
CA TYR A 32 -5.52 -6.02 3.56
C TYR A 32 -5.18 -4.92 2.58
N LEU A 33 -3.93 -4.91 2.12
CA LEU A 33 -3.39 -3.88 1.22
C LEU A 33 -2.81 -4.48 -0.04
N ARG A 34 -3.32 -5.63 -0.47
CA ARG A 34 -2.89 -6.27 -1.72
C ARG A 34 -3.12 -5.36 -2.94
N LYS A 35 -2.20 -5.40 -3.92
CA LYS A 35 -2.24 -4.57 -5.15
C LYS A 35 -2.35 -3.07 -4.88
N ASN A 36 -1.64 -2.57 -3.87
CA ASN A 36 -1.47 -1.14 -3.63
C ASN A 36 -0.12 -0.64 -4.18
N ASN A 37 0.18 0.64 -3.97
CA ASN A 37 1.38 1.28 -4.50
C ASN A 37 2.38 1.64 -3.39
N ILE A 38 2.49 0.77 -2.37
CA ILE A 38 3.45 0.94 -1.28
C ILE A 38 4.83 0.59 -1.83
N GLN A 39 5.68 1.59 -1.96
CA GLN A 39 7.03 1.43 -2.54
C GLN A 39 8.10 1.18 -1.48
N ASP A 40 7.87 1.67 -0.27
CA ASP A 40 8.79 1.55 0.84
C ASP A 40 8.21 0.63 1.92
N ILE A 41 8.99 -0.38 2.32
CA ILE A 41 8.60 -1.29 3.39
C ILE A 41 8.61 -0.59 4.76
N ASN A 42 9.36 0.51 4.90
CA ASN A 42 9.43 1.29 6.14
C ASN A 42 8.08 1.88 6.54
N GLU A 43 7.10 1.94 5.63
CA GLU A 43 5.73 2.33 5.95
C GLU A 43 5.12 1.44 7.04
N ILE A 44 5.56 0.18 7.21
CA ILE A 44 5.06 -0.68 8.30
C ILE A 44 5.40 -0.13 9.70
N ALA A 45 6.37 0.79 9.81
CA ALA A 45 6.70 1.45 11.07
C ALA A 45 5.52 2.27 11.61
N TYR A 46 4.63 2.78 10.76
CA TYR A 46 3.40 3.44 11.21
C TYR A 46 2.43 2.47 11.90
N LEU A 47 2.51 1.18 11.59
CA LEU A 47 1.67 0.14 12.18
C LEU A 47 2.24 -0.43 13.49
N GLN A 48 3.46 -0.06 13.88
CA GLN A 48 4.16 -0.64 15.05
C GLN A 48 3.41 -0.40 16.37
N ASN A 49 2.63 0.69 16.44
CA ASN A 49 1.89 1.10 17.63
C ASN A 49 0.49 0.47 17.71
N LEU A 50 0.13 -0.43 16.79
CA LEU A 50 -1.19 -1.05 16.75
C LEU A 50 -1.22 -2.30 17.66
N PRO A 51 -1.87 -2.24 18.84
CA PRO A 51 -1.74 -3.29 19.85
C PRO A 51 -2.48 -4.59 19.51
N VAL A 52 -3.42 -4.53 18.56
CA VAL A 52 -4.30 -5.65 18.21
C VAL A 52 -4.15 -6.10 16.75
N LEU A 53 -3.20 -5.52 16.00
CA LEU A 53 -2.96 -5.91 14.61
C LEU A 53 -2.32 -7.30 14.59
N LYS A 54 -3.03 -8.26 14.00
CA LYS A 54 -2.62 -9.67 13.89
C LYS A 54 -2.21 -10.04 12.48
N TYR A 55 -2.86 -9.45 11.49
CA TYR A 55 -2.64 -9.82 10.10
C TYR A 55 -2.45 -8.60 9.20
N LEU A 56 -1.42 -8.67 8.37
CA LEU A 56 -1.04 -7.65 7.41
C LEU A 56 -0.71 -8.31 6.07
N TRP A 57 -1.46 -7.94 5.02
CA TRP A 57 -1.21 -8.41 3.66
C TRP A 57 -0.73 -7.26 2.77
N LEU A 58 0.52 -7.36 2.34
CA LEU A 58 1.18 -6.40 1.44
C LEU A 58 1.50 -7.01 0.06
N GLU A 59 0.94 -8.17 -0.28
CA GLU A 59 1.19 -8.83 -1.57
C GLU A 59 0.94 -7.90 -2.77
N GLU A 60 1.70 -8.08 -3.84
CA GLU A 60 1.58 -7.26 -5.06
C GLU A 60 1.75 -5.75 -4.79
N ASN A 61 2.50 -5.37 -3.74
CA ASN A 61 3.04 -4.02 -3.57
C ASN A 61 4.52 -3.97 -4.00
N PRO A 62 4.97 -2.86 -4.60
CA PRO A 62 6.37 -2.70 -4.99
C PRO A 62 7.38 -2.86 -3.83
N CYS A 63 6.98 -2.61 -2.59
CA CYS A 63 7.82 -2.83 -1.40
C CYS A 63 8.15 -4.31 -1.15
N CYS A 64 7.29 -5.24 -1.60
CA CYS A 64 7.49 -6.68 -1.49
C CYS A 64 8.25 -7.28 -2.67
N ASP A 65 8.26 -6.61 -3.83
CA ASP A 65 9.05 -7.05 -4.99
C ASP A 65 10.55 -6.72 -4.86
N ARG A 66 10.92 -5.87 -3.89
CA ARG A 66 12.32 -5.63 -3.50
C ARG A 66 12.83 -6.70 -2.54
N VAL A 67 12.63 -7.97 -2.85
CA VAL A 67 13.49 -9.03 -2.33
C VAL A 67 14.65 -9.13 -3.30
N GLY A 68 15.77 -8.49 -2.96
CA GLY A 68 17.03 -8.63 -3.70
C GLY A 68 17.53 -10.08 -3.71
N PRO A 69 18.55 -10.41 -4.54
CA PRO A 69 19.05 -11.77 -4.76
C PRO A 69 19.52 -12.49 -3.48
#